data_AF-A0A8J2U1I5-F1
#
_entry.id   AF-A0A8J2U1I5-F1
#
_cell.length_a   1.000
_cell.length_b   1.000
_cell.length_c   1.000
_cell.angle_alpha   90.00
_cell.angle_beta   90.00
_cell.angle_gamma   90.00
#
_symmetry.space_group_name_H-M   'P 1'
#
loop_
_entity.id
_entity.type
_entity.pdbx_description
1 polymer ?
#
loop_
_entity_poly.entity_id
_entity_poly.type
_entity_poly.pdbx_seq_one_letter_code
_entity_poly.pdbx_strand_id
1 'polypeptide(L)'
;MKKSIILLFTMLFSFGVQASEKASAESVERLMALTEVPKMMDAMHAQMTNIFSGMSKQLNLTAEQQPAFDEYMRKLAVLLKQEMNWDKLKAPMIEIYANRFTEDEIQGLITFYESEIGQSMVKKMPLIMQDSAAISQQLMMSFMPKLKQLAQELQKDLANSKQADG
;
A
#
# COMPACT_ATOMS: atom_id res chain seq x y z
N MET A 1 -26.30 25.03 69.95
CA MET A 1 -25.52 23.80 70.21
C MET A 1 -26.01 22.71 69.27
N LYS A 2 -25.12 22.15 68.43
CA LYS A 2 -25.06 20.73 68.01
C LYS A 2 -26.29 20.20 67.21
N LYS A 3 -26.22 19.65 65.99
CA LYS A 3 -25.13 19.08 65.20
C LYS A 3 -25.49 19.08 63.70
N SER A 4 -24.45 19.20 62.89
CA SER A 4 -24.30 18.80 61.48
C SER A 4 -25.14 17.59 61.05
N ILE A 5 -25.87 17.73 59.93
CA ILE A 5 -26.04 16.65 58.95
C ILE A 5 -25.79 17.27 57.58
N ILE A 6 -24.54 17.07 57.14
CA ILE A 6 -24.07 17.16 55.77
C ILE A 6 -24.69 15.95 55.06
N LEU A 7 -25.66 16.16 54.15
CA LEU A 7 -25.98 15.15 53.15
C LEU A 7 -25.31 15.56 51.83
N LEU A 8 -24.10 15.04 51.71
CA LEU A 8 -23.19 15.10 50.59
C LEU A 8 -23.89 14.54 49.34
N PHE A 9 -24.42 15.40 48.47
CA PHE A 9 -24.90 15.00 47.14
C PHE A 9 -23.69 14.84 46.21
N THR A 10 -22.84 13.85 46.50
CA THR A 10 -21.78 13.42 45.60
C THR A 10 -22.43 12.64 44.47
N MET A 11 -22.92 13.36 43.48
CA MET A 11 -23.33 12.78 42.20
C MET A 11 -22.07 12.21 41.55
N LEU A 12 -21.83 10.92 41.78
CA LEU A 12 -20.88 10.11 41.05
C LEU A 12 -21.29 10.14 39.57
N PHE A 13 -20.74 11.11 38.84
CA PHE A 13 -20.60 11.01 37.39
C PHE A 13 -19.62 9.85 37.15
N SER A 14 -20.16 8.64 37.12
CA SER A 14 -19.50 7.52 36.47
C SER A 14 -19.36 7.93 35.01
N PHE A 15 -18.25 8.57 34.68
CA PHE A 15 -17.73 8.53 33.32
C PHE A 15 -17.53 7.05 33.02
N GLY A 16 -18.53 6.48 32.34
CA GLY A 16 -18.34 5.21 31.66
C GLY A 16 -17.15 5.42 30.76
N VAL A 17 -16.02 4.83 31.11
CA VAL A 17 -14.99 4.51 30.13
C VAL A 17 -15.73 3.65 29.11
N GLN A 18 -16.20 4.26 28.03
CA GLN A 18 -16.59 3.51 26.85
C GLN A 18 -15.29 2.86 26.40
N ALA A 19 -15.08 1.62 26.83
CA ALA A 19 -14.13 0.74 26.20
C ALA A 19 -14.59 0.69 24.74
N SER A 20 -13.88 1.40 23.87
CA SER A 20 -14.22 1.44 22.47
C SER A 20 -14.12 0.02 21.95
N GLU A 21 -15.24 -0.48 21.41
CA GLU A 21 -15.34 -1.86 20.97
C GLU A 21 -14.31 -2.11 19.88
N LYS A 22 -13.64 -3.27 19.92
CA LYS A 22 -12.73 -3.65 18.84
C LYS A 22 -13.54 -3.75 17.55
N ALA A 23 -12.94 -3.33 16.43
CA ALA A 23 -13.61 -3.47 15.15
C ALA A 23 -13.99 -4.94 14.87
N SER A 24 -15.22 -5.13 14.43
CA SER A 24 -15.79 -6.43 14.06
C SER A 24 -15.22 -6.90 12.72
N ALA A 25 -15.18 -8.22 12.54
CA ALA A 25 -14.75 -8.81 11.27
C ALA A 25 -15.62 -8.33 10.09
N GLU A 26 -16.93 -8.24 10.30
CA GLU A 26 -17.89 -7.81 9.29
C GLU A 26 -17.64 -6.37 8.83
N SER A 27 -17.44 -5.44 9.78
CA SER A 27 -17.18 -4.03 9.46
C SER A 27 -15.85 -3.85 8.72
N VAL A 28 -14.79 -4.56 9.15
CA VAL A 28 -13.50 -4.50 8.43
C VAL A 28 -13.63 -5.09 7.02
N GLU A 29 -14.33 -6.21 6.85
CA GLU A 29 -14.60 -6.78 5.53
C GLU A 29 -15.36 -5.82 4.62
N ARG A 30 -16.37 -5.14 5.17
CA ARG A 30 -17.14 -4.13 4.45
C ARG A 30 -16.25 -2.98 3.99
N LEU A 31 -15.40 -2.47 4.88
CA LEU A 31 -14.44 -1.41 4.55
C LEU A 31 -13.48 -1.86 3.45
N MET A 32 -12.95 -3.09 3.51
CA MET A 32 -12.05 -3.65 2.50
C MET A 32 -12.74 -3.80 1.13
N ALA A 33 -14.02 -4.17 1.12
CA ALA A 33 -14.81 -4.23 -0.11
C ALA A 33 -15.01 -2.83 -0.73
N LEU A 34 -15.34 -1.82 0.09
CA LEU A 34 -15.54 -0.44 -0.35
C LEU A 34 -14.26 0.22 -0.88
N THR A 35 -13.11 -0.17 -0.33
CA THR A 35 -11.78 0.29 -0.75
C THR A 35 -11.16 -0.58 -1.85
N GLU A 36 -11.92 -1.57 -2.37
CA GLU A 36 -11.55 -2.44 -3.49
C GLU A 36 -10.25 -3.25 -3.27
N VAL A 37 -9.92 -3.60 -2.01
CA VAL A 37 -8.74 -4.43 -1.69
C VAL A 37 -8.71 -5.75 -2.49
N PRO A 38 -9.84 -6.48 -2.68
CA PRO A 38 -9.84 -7.67 -3.53
C PRO A 38 -9.45 -7.39 -4.99
N LYS A 39 -9.90 -6.26 -5.57
CA LYS A 39 -9.52 -5.88 -6.94
C LYS A 39 -8.05 -5.51 -7.03
N MET A 40 -7.49 -4.90 -5.98
CA MET A 40 -6.06 -4.60 -5.92
C MET A 40 -5.22 -5.88 -5.94
N MET A 41 -5.66 -6.95 -5.26
CA MET A 41 -5.02 -8.27 -5.33
C MET A 41 -5.08 -8.86 -6.74
N ASP A 42 -6.23 -8.76 -7.42
CA ASP A 42 -6.35 -9.20 -8.81
C ASP A 42 -5.42 -8.42 -9.75
N ALA A 43 -5.33 -7.10 -9.56
CA ALA A 43 -4.40 -6.25 -10.31
C ALA A 43 -2.93 -6.65 -10.06
N MET A 44 -2.58 -6.98 -8.81
CA MET A 44 -1.24 -7.46 -8.47
C MET A 44 -0.92 -8.80 -9.14
N HIS A 45 -1.87 -9.75 -9.17
CA HIS A 45 -1.71 -11.02 -9.90
C HIS A 45 -1.50 -10.79 -11.41
N ALA A 46 -2.28 -9.90 -12.01
CA ALA A 46 -2.14 -9.55 -13.42
C ALA A 46 -0.77 -8.92 -13.71
N GLN A 47 -0.31 -8.01 -12.85
CA GLN A 47 1.02 -7.40 -12.96
C GLN A 47 2.13 -8.44 -12.84
N MET A 48 2.04 -9.36 -11.88
CA MET A 48 3.01 -10.44 -11.70
C MET A 48 3.09 -11.33 -12.95
N THR A 49 1.93 -11.68 -13.52
CA THR A 49 1.83 -12.47 -14.76
C THR A 49 2.49 -11.74 -15.94
N ASN A 50 2.32 -10.42 -16.04
CA ASN A 50 2.98 -9.60 -17.06
C ASN A 50 4.50 -9.54 -16.88
N ILE A 51 4.99 -9.50 -15.64
CA ILE A 51 6.42 -9.55 -15.35
C ILE A 51 7.00 -10.89 -15.82
N PHE A 52 6.32 -12.00 -15.51
CA PHE A 52 6.79 -13.34 -15.91
C PHE A 52 6.77 -13.57 -17.42
N SER A 53 5.74 -13.07 -18.12
CA SER A 53 5.71 -13.15 -19.58
C SER A 53 6.85 -12.34 -20.23
N GLY A 54 7.21 -11.20 -19.63
CA GLY A 54 8.39 -10.41 -20.02
C GLY A 54 9.71 -11.15 -19.82
N MET A 55 9.80 -12.02 -18.81
CA MET A 55 11.02 -12.78 -18.51
C MET A 55 11.39 -13.78 -19.60
N SER A 56 10.40 -14.35 -20.32
CA SER A 56 10.66 -15.23 -21.48
C SER A 56 11.57 -14.58 -22.52
N LYS A 57 11.34 -13.28 -22.79
CA LYS A 57 12.08 -12.49 -23.77
C LYS A 57 13.50 -12.19 -23.33
N GLN A 58 13.78 -12.21 -22.04
CA GLN A 58 15.12 -11.97 -21.48
C GLN A 58 15.99 -13.24 -21.45
N LEU A 59 15.37 -14.41 -21.35
CA LEU A 59 16.08 -15.68 -21.20
C LEU A 59 16.62 -16.27 -22.52
N ASN A 60 16.39 -15.60 -23.66
CA ASN A 60 16.83 -16.05 -24.99
C ASN A 60 16.52 -17.54 -25.25
N LEU A 61 15.31 -17.97 -24.90
CA LEU A 61 14.89 -19.36 -25.02
C LEU A 61 14.84 -19.80 -26.48
N THR A 62 15.28 -21.03 -26.74
CA THR A 62 15.10 -21.67 -28.05
C THR A 62 13.64 -22.09 -28.26
N ALA A 63 13.25 -22.34 -29.51
CA ALA A 63 11.90 -22.82 -29.83
C ALA A 63 11.55 -24.15 -29.13
N GLU A 64 12.55 -25.00 -28.87
CA GLU A 64 12.38 -26.27 -28.16
C GLU A 64 12.18 -26.09 -26.65
N GLN A 65 12.70 -25.01 -26.06
CA GLN A 65 12.59 -24.70 -24.64
C GLN A 65 11.31 -23.93 -24.29
N GLN A 66 10.73 -23.22 -25.26
CA GLN A 66 9.55 -22.37 -25.06
C GLN A 66 8.36 -23.13 -24.42
N PRO A 67 7.98 -24.34 -24.87
CA PRO A 67 6.83 -25.05 -24.28
C PRO A 67 7.05 -25.42 -22.81
N ALA A 68 8.27 -25.81 -22.42
CA ALA A 68 8.59 -26.14 -21.04
C ALA A 68 8.54 -24.90 -20.13
N PHE A 69 9.00 -23.76 -20.64
CA PHE A 69 8.91 -22.48 -19.94
C PHE A 69 7.47 -22.01 -19.77
N ASP A 70 6.66 -22.08 -20.84
CA ASP A 70 5.25 -21.69 -20.80
C ASP A 70 4.47 -22.54 -19.77
N GLU A 71 4.73 -23.85 -19.74
CA GLU A 71 4.14 -24.75 -18.75
C GLU A 71 4.58 -24.43 -17.32
N TYR A 72 5.87 -24.11 -17.11
CA TYR A 72 6.36 -23.65 -15.81
C TYR A 72 5.66 -22.36 -15.38
N MET A 73 5.52 -21.38 -16.29
CA MET A 73 4.86 -20.11 -15.97
C MET A 73 3.38 -20.27 -15.68
N ARG A 74 2.70 -21.18 -16.39
CA ARG A 74 1.32 -21.55 -16.08
C ARG A 74 1.18 -22.15 -14.69
N LYS A 75 2.07 -23.07 -14.30
CA LYS A 75 2.10 -23.65 -12.94
C LYS A 75 2.36 -22.58 -11.88
N LEU A 76 3.28 -21.66 -12.14
CA LEU A 76 3.59 -20.57 -11.23
C LEU A 76 2.38 -19.63 -11.04
N ALA A 77 1.68 -19.27 -12.12
CA ALA A 77 0.48 -18.45 -12.04
C ALA A 77 -0.65 -19.13 -11.25
N VAL A 78 -0.85 -20.44 -11.44
CA VAL A 78 -1.81 -21.22 -10.64
C VAL A 78 -1.40 -21.24 -9.18
N LEU A 79 -0.14 -21.50 -8.87
CA LEU A 79 0.38 -21.53 -7.50
C LEU A 79 0.21 -20.17 -6.81
N LEU A 80 0.54 -19.07 -7.49
CA LEU A 80 0.34 -17.73 -6.96
C LEU A 80 -1.13 -17.46 -6.63
N LYS A 81 -2.04 -17.80 -7.55
CA LYS A 81 -3.47 -17.64 -7.28
C LYS A 81 -3.95 -18.52 -6.12
N GLN A 82 -3.36 -19.69 -5.92
CA GLN A 82 -3.69 -20.60 -4.81
C GLN A 82 -3.10 -20.16 -3.47
N GLU A 83 -1.92 -19.53 -3.47
CA GLU A 83 -1.21 -19.15 -2.25
C GLU A 83 -1.48 -17.71 -1.83
N MET A 84 -1.67 -16.80 -2.78
CA MET A 84 -1.91 -15.38 -2.58
C MET A 84 -3.36 -15.00 -2.86
N ASN A 85 -4.32 -15.77 -2.33
CA ASN A 85 -5.74 -15.47 -2.52
C ASN A 85 -6.34 -14.65 -1.37
N TRP A 86 -7.52 -14.11 -1.64
CA TRP A 86 -8.30 -13.34 -0.67
C TRP A 86 -8.63 -14.14 0.60
N ASP A 87 -9.04 -15.41 0.47
CA ASP A 87 -9.44 -16.22 1.64
C ASP A 87 -8.29 -16.41 2.64
N LYS A 88 -7.06 -16.56 2.16
CA LYS A 88 -5.83 -16.63 2.99
C LYS A 88 -5.43 -15.28 3.58
N LEU A 89 -5.66 -14.18 2.86
CA LEU A 89 -5.28 -12.82 3.28
C LEU A 89 -6.27 -12.19 4.26
N LYS A 90 -7.56 -12.53 4.11
CA LYS A 90 -8.68 -11.87 4.78
C LYS A 90 -8.57 -11.88 6.30
N ALA A 91 -8.41 -13.05 6.91
CA ALA A 91 -8.39 -13.15 8.38
C ALA A 91 -7.21 -12.39 9.02
N PRO A 92 -5.96 -12.52 8.54
CA PRO A 92 -4.84 -11.69 9.02
C PRO A 92 -5.10 -10.19 8.86
N MET A 93 -5.70 -9.76 7.75
CA MET A 93 -6.02 -8.35 7.53
C MET A 93 -7.06 -7.84 8.51
N ILE A 94 -8.10 -8.63 8.78
CA ILE A 94 -9.11 -8.30 9.80
C ILE A 94 -8.45 -8.12 11.16
N GLU A 95 -7.56 -9.03 11.55
CA GLU A 95 -6.85 -8.95 12.82
C GLU A 95 -5.99 -7.67 12.92
N ILE A 96 -5.30 -7.28 11.84
CA ILE A 96 -4.51 -6.04 11.81
C ILE A 96 -5.40 -4.83 12.07
N TYR A 97 -6.55 -4.73 11.41
CA TYR A 97 -7.48 -3.61 11.58
C TYR A 97 -8.13 -3.62 12.96
N ALA A 98 -8.62 -4.76 13.44
CA ALA A 98 -9.25 -4.90 14.76
C ALA A 98 -8.29 -4.60 15.93
N ASN A 99 -6.98 -4.66 15.69
CA ASN A 99 -5.95 -4.30 16.66
C ASN A 99 -5.47 -2.84 16.55
N ARG A 100 -5.98 -2.06 15.60
CA ARG A 100 -5.55 -0.66 15.35
C ARG A 100 -6.70 0.33 15.32
N PHE A 101 -7.89 -0.14 14.96
CA PHE A 101 -9.10 0.66 14.87
C PHE A 101 -10.17 0.12 15.80
N THR A 102 -10.97 1.04 16.30
CA THR A 102 -12.20 0.72 17.00
C THR A 102 -13.35 0.55 16.01
N GLU A 103 -14.46 -0.05 16.47
CA GLU A 103 -15.66 -0.21 15.65
C GLU A 103 -16.18 1.13 15.14
N ASP A 104 -16.21 2.16 16.00
CA ASP A 104 -16.68 3.50 15.62
C ASP A 104 -15.80 4.13 14.54
N GLU A 105 -14.47 3.94 14.60
CA GLU A 105 -13.55 4.45 13.58
C GLU A 105 -13.75 3.74 12.24
N ILE A 106 -13.92 2.42 12.25
CA ILE A 106 -14.22 1.65 11.02
C ILE A 106 -15.57 2.06 10.45
N GLN A 107 -16.60 2.24 11.27
CA GLN A 107 -17.91 2.69 10.80
C GLN A 107 -17.87 4.11 10.22
N GLY A 108 -17.06 4.99 10.79
CA GLY A 108 -16.77 6.30 10.22
C GLY A 108 -16.11 6.21 8.84
N LEU A 109 -15.13 5.32 8.69
CA LEU A 109 -14.47 5.08 7.40
C LEU A 109 -15.43 4.47 6.37
N ILE A 110 -16.28 3.51 6.76
CA ILE A 110 -17.33 2.94 5.91
C ILE A 110 -18.24 4.05 5.40
N THR A 111 -18.76 4.88 6.31
CA THR A 111 -19.64 6.00 5.96
C THR A 111 -18.99 6.95 4.96
N PHE A 112 -17.71 7.27 5.18
CA PHE A 112 -16.95 8.09 4.23
C PHE A 112 -16.80 7.41 2.87
N TYR A 113 -16.35 6.15 2.83
CA TYR A 113 -16.12 5.45 1.57
C TYR A 113 -17.41 5.08 0.83
N GLU A 114 -18.57 5.02 1.50
CA GLU A 114 -19.88 4.88 0.84
C GLU A 114 -20.37 6.16 0.18
N SER A 115 -19.90 7.33 0.63
CA SER A 115 -20.26 8.61 0.03
C SER A 115 -19.72 8.78 -1.39
N GLU A 116 -20.35 9.66 -2.18
CA GLU A 116 -19.90 9.98 -3.54
C GLU A 116 -18.44 10.47 -3.57
N ILE A 117 -18.05 11.27 -2.57
CA ILE A 117 -16.68 11.79 -2.48
C ILE A 117 -15.68 10.69 -2.11
N GLY A 118 -16.03 9.78 -1.19
CA GLY A 118 -15.19 8.64 -0.84
C GLY A 118 -15.00 7.67 -2.01
N GLN A 119 -16.08 7.35 -2.73
CA GLN A 119 -16.02 6.56 -3.95
C GLN A 119 -15.18 7.25 -5.05
N SER A 120 -15.29 8.57 -5.19
CA SER A 120 -14.42 9.34 -6.10
C SER A 120 -12.95 9.24 -5.67
N MET A 121 -12.64 9.25 -4.37
CA MET A 121 -11.28 9.10 -3.87
C MET A 121 -10.71 7.73 -4.23
N VAL A 122 -11.43 6.63 -3.96
CA VAL A 122 -10.99 5.26 -4.30
C VAL A 122 -10.64 5.14 -5.80
N LYS A 123 -11.43 5.74 -6.68
CA LYS A 123 -11.21 5.70 -8.13
C LYS A 123 -10.05 6.59 -8.60
N LYS A 124 -9.86 7.76 -7.98
CA LYS A 124 -8.91 8.77 -8.46
C LYS A 124 -7.52 8.67 -7.82
N MET A 125 -7.40 8.12 -6.60
CA MET A 125 -6.11 8.00 -5.93
C MET A 125 -5.07 7.20 -6.75
N PRO A 126 -5.41 6.06 -7.39
CA PRO A 126 -4.48 5.36 -8.27
C PRO A 126 -4.02 6.22 -9.46
N LEU A 127 -4.91 7.02 -10.04
CA LEU A 127 -4.60 7.91 -11.17
C LEU A 127 -3.65 9.04 -10.73
N ILE A 128 -3.90 9.63 -9.56
CA ILE A 128 -3.01 10.64 -8.98
C ILE A 128 -1.62 10.05 -8.74
N MET A 129 -1.52 8.82 -8.22
CA MET A 129 -0.23 8.14 -8.03
C MET A 129 0.48 7.89 -9.37
N GLN A 130 -0.27 7.48 -10.41
CA GLN A 130 0.26 7.29 -11.76
C GLN A 130 0.82 8.61 -12.34
N ASP A 131 0.06 9.69 -12.25
CA ASP A 131 0.48 11.01 -12.73
C ASP A 131 1.70 11.52 -11.95
N SER A 132 1.73 11.29 -10.63
CA SER A 132 2.87 11.66 -9.77
C SER A 132 4.14 10.89 -10.13
N ALA A 133 4.02 9.61 -10.49
CA ALA A 133 5.14 8.80 -10.95
C ALA A 133 5.68 9.33 -12.29
N ALA A 134 4.82 9.72 -13.23
CA ALA A 134 5.22 10.30 -14.50
C ALA A 134 5.99 11.62 -14.32
N ILE A 135 5.53 12.50 -13.41
CA ILE A 135 6.24 13.73 -13.06
C ILE A 135 7.61 13.42 -12.48
N SER A 136 7.69 12.45 -11.55
CA SER A 136 8.97 12.04 -10.94
C SER A 136 9.96 11.51 -11.99
N GLN A 137 9.48 10.74 -12.96
CA GLN A 137 10.30 10.26 -14.08
C GLN A 137 10.81 11.43 -14.94
N GLN A 138 9.97 12.43 -15.23
CA GLN A 138 10.38 13.62 -15.99
C GLN A 138 11.44 14.44 -15.26
N LEU A 139 11.28 14.62 -13.94
CA LEU A 139 12.27 15.30 -13.10
C LEU A 139 13.61 14.56 -13.12
N MET A 140 13.59 13.23 -13.00
CA MET A 140 14.80 12.40 -13.09
C MET A 140 15.50 12.55 -14.45
N MET A 141 14.74 12.52 -15.56
CA MET A 141 15.29 12.74 -16.91
C MET A 141 15.95 14.11 -17.05
N SER A 142 15.41 15.13 -16.39
CA SER A 142 15.94 16.50 -16.39
C SER A 142 17.14 16.67 -15.44
N PHE A 143 17.22 15.86 -14.40
CA PHE A 143 18.30 15.87 -13.42
C PHE A 143 19.56 15.15 -13.92
N MET A 144 19.40 14.04 -14.65
CA MET A 144 20.52 13.20 -15.11
C MET A 144 21.61 13.94 -15.92
N PRO A 145 21.28 14.87 -16.84
CA PRO A 145 22.30 15.66 -17.55
C PRO A 145 23.10 16.58 -16.61
N LYS A 146 22.43 17.19 -15.62
CA LYS A 146 23.08 18.05 -14.62
C LYS A 146 24.04 17.25 -13.75
N LEU A 147 23.63 16.04 -13.36
CA LEU A 147 24.49 15.12 -12.63
C LEU A 147 25.74 14.72 -13.43
N LYS A 148 25.58 14.45 -14.74
CA LYS A 148 26.70 14.18 -15.65
C LYS A 148 27.66 15.36 -15.77
N GLN A 149 27.13 16.58 -15.88
CA GLN A 149 27.95 17.79 -15.94
C GLN A 149 28.76 17.97 -14.65
N LEU A 150 28.13 17.83 -13.48
CA LEU A 150 28.81 17.94 -12.20
C LEU A 150 29.93 16.89 -12.04
N ALA A 151 29.71 15.66 -12.53
CA ALA A 151 30.74 14.62 -12.53
C ALA A 151 31.92 14.96 -13.46
N GLN A 152 31.66 15.57 -14.62
CA GLN A 152 32.70 16.04 -15.54
C GLN A 152 33.53 17.18 -14.94
N GLU A 153 32.88 18.12 -14.23
CA GLU A 153 33.56 19.20 -13.51
C GLU A 153 34.51 18.64 -12.45
N LEU A 154 34.04 17.71 -11.61
CA LEU A 154 34.88 17.03 -10.63
C LEU A 154 36.10 16.32 -11.28
N GLN A 155 35.88 15.61 -12.38
CA GLN A 155 36.97 14.92 -13.08
C GLN A 155 38.05 15.89 -13.58
N LYS A 156 37.63 17.06 -14.10
CA LYS A 156 38.53 18.12 -14.55
C LYS A 156 39.33 18.71 -13.38
N ASP A 157 38.68 18.99 -12.26
CA ASP A 157 39.34 19.54 -11.07
C ASP A 157 40.39 18.57 -10.50
N LEU A 158 40.07 17.28 -10.45
CA LEU A 158 41.00 16.23 -10.01
C LEU A 158 42.19 16.02 -10.98
N ALA A 159 41.99 16.24 -12.28
CA ALA A 159 43.07 16.16 -13.26
C ALA A 159 44.02 17.36 -13.13
N ASN A 160 43.47 18.56 -12.91
CA ASN A 160 44.24 19.79 -12.76
C ASN A 160 45.04 19.82 -11.44
N SER A 161 44.49 19.28 -10.34
CA SER A 161 45.23 19.21 -9.07
C SER A 161 46.46 18.31 -9.14
N LYS A 162 46.39 17.19 -9.86
CA LYS A 162 47.53 16.29 -10.07
C LYS A 162 48.64 16.88 -10.95
N GLN A 163 48.34 17.88 -11.77
CA GLN A 163 49.32 18.57 -12.60
C GLN A 163 50.01 19.74 -11.86
N ALA A 164 49.42 20.23 -10.78
CA ALA A 164 50.00 21.32 -9.97
C ALA A 164 51.03 20.83 -8.94
N ASP A 165 50.98 19.55 -8.57
CA ASP A 165 51.85 18.92 -7.55
C ASP A 165 53.02 18.09 -8.14
N GLY A 166 53.25 18.11 -9.46
CA GLY A 166 54.33 17.39 -10.15
C GLY A 166 55.21 18.31 -10.97
#